data_AF-A0A3S5A554-F1
#
_entry.id   AF-A0A3S5A554-F1
#
_cell.length_a   1.000
_cell.length_b   1.000
_cell.length_c   1.000
_cell.angle_alpha   90.00
_cell.angle_beta   90.00
_cell.angle_gamma   90.00
#
_symmetry.space_group_name_H-M   'P 1'
#
loop_
_entity.id
_entity.type
_entity.pdbx_description
1 polymer ?
#
loop_
_entity_poly.entity_id
_entity_poly.type
_entity_poly.pdbx_seq_one_letter_code
_entity_poly.pdbx_strand_id
1 'polypeptide(L)'
;KTWKSDGIGGLYRGFVISCFGIIVYRGFYFGLYDTLKPILLGPDSGMGLSFILGYGVTVTSGLISYPIDTIRRRMMMTSGQAVKYSGSIDCAVQIIKKEGFMSLMKGAGANILRGVAGAGVLAGFDELKDIYYQWRIKRT
;
A
#
# COMPACT_ATOMS: atom_id res chain seq x y z
N LYS A 1 -6.84 14.04 22.45
CA LYS A 1 -7.99 14.85 21.94
C LYS A 1 -9.06 13.97 21.30
N THR A 2 -8.71 12.99 20.47
CA THR A 2 -9.64 12.09 19.74
C THR A 2 -10.52 11.19 20.63
N TRP A 3 -9.99 10.62 21.71
CA TRP A 3 -10.77 9.79 22.65
C TRP A 3 -11.87 10.59 23.36
N LYS A 4 -11.59 11.85 23.71
CA LYS A 4 -12.56 12.75 24.36
C LYS A 4 -13.59 13.34 23.38
N SER A 5 -13.29 13.41 22.08
CA SER A 5 -14.17 14.04 21.08
C SER A 5 -15.06 13.07 20.30
N ASP A 6 -14.60 11.83 20.05
CA ASP A 6 -15.33 10.86 19.21
C ASP A 6 -15.49 9.46 19.84
N GLY A 7 -14.94 9.23 21.03
CA GLY A 7 -15.01 7.93 21.71
C GLY A 7 -14.43 6.76 20.89
N ILE A 8 -14.88 5.54 21.20
CA ILE A 8 -14.47 4.29 20.52
C ILE A 8 -14.93 4.28 19.04
N GLY A 9 -16.06 4.94 18.72
CA GLY A 9 -16.57 5.05 17.35
C GLY A 9 -15.65 5.83 16.40
N GLY A 10 -14.90 6.81 16.93
CA GLY A 10 -13.88 7.54 16.16
C GLY A 10 -12.65 6.70 15.81
N LEU A 11 -12.31 5.71 16.65
CA LEU A 11 -11.17 4.81 16.46
C LEU A 11 -11.43 3.77 15.36
N TYR A 12 -12.67 3.26 15.26
CA TYR A 12 -13.06 2.31 14.21
C TYR A 12 -13.50 2.99 12.90
N ARG A 13 -13.42 4.31 12.83
CA ARG A 13 -13.82 5.07 11.64
C ARG A 13 -12.85 4.79 10.50
N GLY A 14 -13.35 4.09 9.49
CA GLY A 14 -12.55 3.63 8.36
C GLY A 14 -12.04 2.19 8.47
N PHE A 15 -12.42 1.41 9.50
CA PHE A 15 -12.04 0.01 9.62
C PHE A 15 -12.61 -0.85 8.47
N VAL A 16 -13.89 -0.69 8.14
CA VAL A 16 -14.54 -1.45 7.06
C VAL A 16 -13.88 -1.20 5.70
N ILE A 17 -13.57 0.06 5.36
CA ILE A 17 -12.86 0.37 4.11
C ILE A 17 -11.39 -0.05 4.15
N SER A 18 -10.78 -0.13 5.33
CA SER A 18 -9.44 -0.69 5.50
C SER A 18 -9.42 -2.19 5.20
N CYS A 19 -10.40 -2.94 5.70
CA CYS A 19 -10.56 -4.37 5.39
C CYS A 19 -10.77 -4.56 3.88
N PHE A 20 -11.65 -3.78 3.28
CA PHE A 20 -11.91 -3.86 1.84
C PHE A 20 -10.66 -3.51 1.02
N GLY A 21 -9.93 -2.46 1.39
CA GLY A 21 -8.67 -2.07 0.75
C GLY A 21 -7.60 -3.16 0.82
N ILE A 22 -7.48 -3.87 1.95
CA ILE A 22 -6.55 -5.00 2.08
C ILE A 22 -6.96 -6.19 1.21
N ILE A 23 -8.25 -6.50 1.13
CA ILE A 23 -8.76 -7.57 0.27
C ILE A 23 -8.47 -7.26 -1.19
N VAL A 24 -8.74 -6.02 -1.63
CA VAL A 24 -8.45 -5.58 -3.00
C VAL A 24 -6.95 -5.61 -3.27
N TYR A 25 -6.14 -5.03 -2.39
CA TYR A 25 -4.68 -5.02 -2.55
C TYR A 25 -4.11 -6.43 -2.64
N ARG A 26 -4.49 -7.35 -1.73
CA ARG A 26 -4.02 -8.73 -1.76
C ARG A 26 -4.58 -9.52 -2.93
N GLY A 27 -5.85 -9.33 -3.30
CA GLY A 27 -6.45 -9.98 -4.44
C GLY A 27 -5.74 -9.62 -5.75
N PHE A 28 -5.47 -8.33 -5.96
CA PHE A 28 -4.71 -7.88 -7.13
C PHE A 28 -3.24 -8.29 -7.05
N TYR A 29 -2.62 -8.27 -5.87
CA TYR A 29 -1.24 -8.73 -5.70
C TYR A 29 -1.10 -10.20 -6.10
N PHE A 30 -1.92 -11.10 -5.54
CA PHE A 30 -1.88 -12.53 -5.89
C PHE A 30 -2.30 -12.77 -7.34
N GLY A 31 -3.36 -12.11 -7.82
CA GLY A 31 -3.81 -12.28 -9.21
C GLY A 31 -2.76 -11.83 -10.24
N LEU A 32 -2.12 -10.68 -10.02
CA LEU A 32 -1.03 -10.21 -10.88
C LEU A 32 0.21 -11.10 -10.75
N TYR A 33 0.55 -11.52 -9.53
CA TYR A 33 1.70 -12.38 -9.29
C TYR A 33 1.55 -13.76 -9.94
N ASP A 34 0.36 -14.38 -9.85
CA ASP A 34 0.05 -15.66 -10.48
C ASP A 34 -0.06 -15.56 -12.00
N THR A 35 -0.44 -14.39 -12.54
CA THR A 35 -0.47 -14.14 -13.99
C THR A 35 0.92 -13.84 -14.56
N LEU A 36 1.75 -13.08 -13.83
CA LEU A 36 3.06 -12.64 -14.31
C LEU A 36 4.17 -13.68 -14.06
N LYS A 37 4.03 -14.54 -13.04
CA LYS A 37 4.92 -15.68 -12.81
C LYS A 37 5.10 -16.56 -14.06
N PRO A 38 4.05 -17.11 -14.69
CA PRO A 38 4.19 -18.00 -15.84
C PRO A 38 4.59 -17.29 -17.13
N ILE A 39 4.35 -15.98 -17.25
CA ILE A 39 4.68 -15.20 -18.46
C ILE A 39 6.15 -14.76 -18.47
N LEU A 40 6.75 -14.49 -17.30
CA LEU A 40 8.13 -13.99 -17.22
C LEU A 40 9.14 -14.93 -16.53
N LEU A 41 8.73 -15.86 -15.65
CA LEU A 41 9.65 -16.89 -15.16
C LEU A 41 9.63 -18.11 -16.09
N GLY A 42 10.40 -18.01 -17.18
CA GLY A 42 11.00 -19.20 -17.78
C GLY A 42 12.07 -19.80 -16.84
N PRO A 43 12.49 -21.07 -17.06
CA PRO A 43 13.31 -21.85 -16.13
C PRO A 43 14.67 -21.25 -15.73
N ASP A 44 15.12 -20.16 -16.36
CA ASP A 44 16.42 -19.48 -16.15
C ASP A 44 16.29 -18.00 -15.73
N SER A 45 15.26 -17.61 -14.97
CA SER A 45 15.12 -16.21 -14.55
C SER A 45 16.05 -15.87 -13.39
N GLY A 46 17.12 -15.12 -13.66
CA GLY A 46 18.00 -14.55 -12.63
C GLY A 46 17.25 -13.69 -11.61
N MET A 47 17.79 -13.61 -10.39
CA MET A 47 17.23 -12.91 -9.23
C MET A 47 16.74 -11.48 -9.55
N GLY A 48 17.42 -10.78 -10.46
CA GLY A 48 17.04 -9.43 -10.91
C GLY A 48 15.71 -9.35 -11.67
N LEU A 49 15.37 -10.34 -12.51
CA LEU A 49 14.11 -10.35 -13.27
C LEU A 49 12.91 -10.57 -12.34
N SER A 50 13.07 -11.46 -11.36
CA SER A 50 12.10 -11.70 -10.29
C SER A 50 11.89 -10.45 -9.43
N PHE A 51 12.94 -9.67 -9.20
CA PHE A 51 12.86 -8.43 -8.44
C PHE A 51 12.12 -7.31 -9.19
N ILE A 52 12.40 -7.14 -10.49
CA ILE A 52 11.70 -6.16 -11.36
C ILE A 52 10.21 -6.53 -11.48
N LEU A 53 9.91 -7.82 -11.64
CA LEU A 53 8.54 -8.32 -11.64
C LEU A 53 7.81 -8.04 -10.33
N GLY A 54 8.41 -8.44 -9.20
CA GLY A 54 7.83 -8.20 -7.88
C GLY A 54 7.59 -6.71 -7.63
N TYR A 55 8.54 -5.87 -8.06
CA TYR A 55 8.42 -4.43 -7.98
C TYR A 55 7.28 -3.89 -8.87
N GLY A 56 7.20 -4.32 -10.14
CA GLY A 56 6.16 -3.92 -11.09
C GLY A 56 4.75 -4.34 -10.65
N VAL A 57 4.61 -5.55 -10.10
CA VAL A 57 3.36 -6.05 -9.51
C VAL A 57 2.96 -5.22 -8.29
N THR A 58 3.91 -4.90 -7.42
CA THR A 58 3.67 -4.10 -6.21
C THR A 58 3.26 -2.67 -6.56
N VAL A 59 3.92 -2.06 -7.55
CA VAL A 59 3.55 -0.72 -8.04
C VAL A 59 2.16 -0.73 -8.67
N THR A 60 1.88 -1.68 -9.56
CA THR A 60 0.58 -1.75 -10.25
C THR A 60 -0.57 -2.04 -9.28
N SER A 61 -0.41 -3.01 -8.38
CA SER A 61 -1.42 -3.30 -7.34
C SER A 61 -1.63 -2.12 -6.39
N GLY A 62 -0.54 -1.44 -6.00
CA GLY A 62 -0.60 -0.23 -5.17
C GLY A 62 -1.26 0.97 -5.85
N LEU A 63 -1.15 1.08 -7.18
CA LEU A 63 -1.86 2.12 -7.97
C LEU A 63 -3.35 1.83 -8.05
N ILE A 64 -3.74 0.56 -8.25
CA ILE A 64 -5.14 0.16 -8.31
C ILE A 64 -5.82 0.31 -6.95
N SER A 65 -5.13 0.01 -5.85
CA SER A 65 -5.67 0.19 -4.49
C SER A 65 -5.64 1.64 -4.00
N TYR A 66 -4.91 2.53 -4.70
CA TYR A 66 -4.66 3.90 -4.25
C TYR A 66 -5.92 4.76 -4.02
N PRO A 67 -6.97 4.70 -4.87
CA PRO A 67 -8.21 5.43 -4.63
C PRO A 67 -8.87 5.03 -3.30
N ILE A 68 -8.83 3.74 -2.96
CA ILE A 68 -9.39 3.20 -1.72
C ILE A 68 -8.56 3.68 -0.52
N ASP A 69 -7.23 3.68 -0.65
CA ASP A 69 -6.33 4.20 0.38
C ASP A 69 -6.52 5.71 0.62
N THR A 70 -6.77 6.48 -0.43
CA THR A 70 -7.08 7.92 -0.32
C THR A 70 -8.40 8.14 0.42
N ILE A 71 -9.45 7.40 0.09
CA ILE A 71 -10.75 7.48 0.79
C ILE A 71 -10.58 7.09 2.27
N ARG A 72 -9.85 6.01 2.55
CA ARG A 72 -9.53 5.58 3.92
C ARG A 72 -8.83 6.69 4.70
N ARG A 73 -7.77 7.30 4.15
CA ARG A 73 -7.02 8.38 4.82
C ARG A 73 -7.89 9.61 5.04
N ARG A 74 -8.65 10.05 4.03
CA ARG A 74 -9.59 11.19 4.15
C ARG A 74 -10.61 10.94 5.25
N MET A 75 -11.16 9.73 5.33
CA MET A 75 -12.11 9.35 6.38
C MET A 75 -11.48 9.37 7.77
N MET A 76 -10.28 8.82 7.93
CA MET A 76 -9.56 8.82 9.21
C MET A 76 -9.20 10.25 9.68
N MET A 77 -8.87 11.13 8.74
CA MET A 77 -8.58 12.55 9.01
C MET A 77 -9.82 13.37 9.40
N THR A 78 -11.02 12.87 9.11
CA THR A 78 -12.28 13.54 9.47
C THR A 78 -12.68 13.26 10.94
N SER A 79 -12.01 12.31 11.62
CA SER A 79 -12.19 12.07 13.05
C SER A 79 -11.76 13.30 13.86
N GLY A 80 -12.68 13.84 14.66
CA GLY A 80 -12.52 15.07 15.44
C GLY A 80 -13.08 16.35 14.81
N GLN A 81 -13.62 16.30 13.58
CA GLN A 81 -14.30 17.44 12.95
C GLN A 81 -15.83 17.43 13.14
N ALA A 82 -16.43 18.62 13.07
CA ALA A 82 -17.88 18.80 13.22
C ALA A 82 -18.68 18.21 12.03
N VAL A 83 -18.11 18.24 10.82
CA VAL A 83 -18.69 17.64 9.63
C VAL A 83 -18.07 16.27 9.42
N LYS A 84 -18.89 15.23 9.56
CA LYS A 84 -18.47 13.83 9.49
C LYS A 84 -19.11 13.17 8.29
N TYR A 85 -18.35 12.34 7.57
CA TYR A 85 -18.92 11.47 6.54
C TYR A 85 -19.79 10.39 7.19
N SER A 86 -20.97 10.15 6.61
CA SER A 86 -21.92 9.15 7.09
C SER A 86 -21.46 7.71 6.79
N GLY A 87 -20.65 7.53 5.75
CA GLY A 87 -20.10 6.25 5.34
C GLY A 87 -19.01 6.36 4.28
N SER A 88 -18.46 5.21 3.89
CA SER A 88 -17.34 5.12 2.92
C SER A 88 -17.74 5.50 1.50
N ILE A 89 -18.96 5.14 1.11
CA ILE A 89 -19.52 5.45 -0.20
C ILE A 89 -19.88 6.94 -0.27
N ASP A 90 -20.47 7.50 0.79
CA ASP A 90 -20.77 8.93 0.89
C ASP A 90 -19.49 9.78 0.82
N CYS A 91 -18.43 9.37 1.54
CA CYS A 91 -17.12 10.01 1.44
C CYS A 91 -16.56 9.97 0.00
N ALA A 92 -16.61 8.82 -0.66
CA ALA A 92 -16.13 8.67 -2.03
C ALA A 92 -16.91 9.57 -3.01
N VAL A 93 -18.24 9.57 -2.92
CA VAL A 93 -19.11 10.38 -3.78
C VAL A 93 -18.88 11.88 -3.54
N GLN A 94 -18.76 12.32 -2.28
CA GLN A 94 -18.47 13.71 -1.98
C GLN A 94 -17.09 14.16 -2.46
N ILE A 95 -16.06 13.32 -2.33
CA ILE A 95 -14.71 13.62 -2.84
C ILE A 95 -14.75 13.76 -4.36
N ILE A 96 -15.38 12.81 -5.06
CA ILE A 96 -15.48 12.84 -6.53
C ILE A 96 -16.26 14.07 -6.99
N LYS A 97 -17.38 14.41 -6.33
CA LYS A 97 -18.19 15.58 -6.68
C LYS A 97 -17.51 16.92 -6.37
N LYS A 98 -16.70 17.01 -5.30
CA LYS A 98 -16.08 18.27 -4.86
C LYS A 98 -14.69 18.51 -5.45
N GLU A 99 -13.86 17.48 -5.54
CA GLU A 99 -12.44 17.60 -5.92
C GLU A 99 -12.11 16.87 -7.24
N GLY A 100 -13.03 16.06 -7.75
CA GLY A 100 -12.84 15.27 -8.98
C GLY A 100 -12.06 13.97 -8.79
N PHE A 101 -12.17 13.07 -9.77
CA PHE A 101 -11.49 11.77 -9.76
C PHE A 101 -9.96 11.90 -9.71
N MET A 102 -9.41 12.95 -10.32
CA MET A 102 -7.97 13.23 -10.32
C MET A 102 -7.41 13.44 -8.90
N SER A 103 -8.23 13.91 -7.95
CA SER A 103 -7.81 14.11 -6.56
C SER A 103 -7.53 12.78 -5.84
N LEU A 104 -8.16 11.68 -6.25
CA LEU A 104 -7.93 10.35 -5.67
C LEU A 104 -6.57 9.76 -6.04
N MET A 105 -6.02 10.19 -7.19
CA MET A 105 -4.72 9.76 -7.70
C MET A 105 -3.59 10.75 -7.34
N LYS A 106 -3.90 11.92 -6.77
CA LYS A 106 -2.89 12.86 -6.26
C LYS A 106 -2.10 12.18 -5.15
N GLY A 107 -0.82 11.93 -5.42
CA GLY A 107 0.10 11.24 -4.50
C GLY A 107 0.50 9.83 -4.95
N ALA A 108 -0.07 9.30 -6.03
CA ALA A 108 0.33 8.00 -6.60
C ALA A 108 1.85 7.93 -6.85
N GLY A 109 2.44 8.98 -7.42
CA GLY A 109 3.89 9.08 -7.63
C GLY A 109 4.70 9.07 -6.33
N ALA A 110 4.20 9.69 -5.26
CA ALA A 110 4.85 9.65 -3.94
C ALA A 110 4.78 8.25 -3.32
N ASN A 111 3.77 7.45 -3.66
CA ASN A 111 3.68 6.06 -3.23
C ASN A 111 4.65 5.15 -3.97
N ILE A 112 4.83 5.38 -5.28
CA ILE A 112 5.84 4.69 -6.09
C ILE A 112 7.23 5.00 -5.53
N LEU A 113 7.55 6.27 -5.28
CA LEU A 113 8.85 6.67 -4.73
C LEU A 113 9.11 6.04 -3.35
N ARG A 114 8.08 5.96 -2.51
CA ARG A 114 8.15 5.25 -1.22
C ARG A 114 8.37 3.75 -1.41
N GLY A 115 7.78 3.15 -2.45
CA GLY A 115 8.01 1.76 -2.85
C GLY A 115 9.47 1.51 -3.22
N VAL A 116 10.06 2.37 -4.08
CA VAL A 116 11.49 2.30 -4.42
C VAL A 116 12.36 2.40 -3.17
N ALA A 117 12.10 3.39 -2.32
CA ALA A 117 12.87 3.63 -1.11
C ALA A 117 12.79 2.43 -0.15
N GLY A 118 11.59 1.86 0.04
CA GLY A 118 11.38 0.68 0.88
C GLY A 118 12.11 -0.56 0.34
N ALA A 119 12.06 -0.79 -0.97
CA ALA A 119 12.81 -1.88 -1.61
C ALA A 119 14.33 -1.69 -1.46
N GLY A 120 14.82 -0.46 -1.60
CA GLY A 120 16.25 -0.14 -1.40
C GLY A 120 16.72 -0.38 0.03
N VAL A 121 15.90 -0.03 1.03
CA VAL A 121 16.23 -0.31 2.44
C VAL A 121 16.26 -1.81 2.73
N LEU A 122 15.31 -2.58 2.17
CA LEU A 122 15.28 -4.03 2.34
C LEU A 122 16.49 -4.71 1.68
N ALA A 123 16.80 -4.34 0.43
CA ALA A 123 17.97 -4.85 -0.27
C ALA A 123 19.27 -4.51 0.47
N GLY A 124 19.42 -3.28 0.96
CA GLY A 124 20.56 -2.88 1.77
C GLY A 124 20.64 -3.63 3.11
N PHE A 125 19.51 -3.96 3.73
CA PHE A 125 19.48 -4.77 4.94
C PHE A 125 19.90 -6.22 4.69
N ASP A 126 19.48 -6.81 3.56
CA ASP A 126 19.87 -8.17 3.18
C ASP A 126 21.39 -8.25 2.92
N GLU A 127 21.98 -7.29 2.22
CA GLU A 127 23.44 -7.24 2.03
C GLU A 127 24.20 -7.10 3.36
N LEU A 128 23.75 -6.21 4.24
CA LEU A 128 24.37 -6.03 5.56
C LEU A 128 24.27 -7.29 6.42
N LYS A 129 23.14 -7.99 6.34
CA LYS A 129 22.91 -9.23 7.07
C LYS A 129 23.80 -10.35 6.56
N ASP A 130 23.97 -10.48 5.25
CA ASP A 130 24.87 -11.46 4.64
C ASP A 130 26.33 -11.22 5.03
N ILE A 131 26.77 -9.96 5.00
CA ILE A 131 28.11 -9.55 5.47
C ILE A 131 28.29 -9.89 6.96
N TYR A 132 27.29 -9.60 7.79
CA TYR A 132 27.32 -9.93 9.22
C TYR A 132 27.39 -11.45 9.46
N TYR A 133 26.62 -12.24 8.72
CA TYR A 133 26.65 -13.71 8.81
C TYR A 133 28.02 -14.26 8.43
N GLN A 134 28.61 -13.79 7.32
CA GLN A 134 29.95 -14.18 6.88
C GLN A 134 31.02 -13.82 7.92
N TRP A 135 30.91 -12.65 8.54
CA TRP A 135 31.80 -12.23 9.62
C TRP A 135 31.64 -13.08 10.89
N ARG A 136 30.41 -13.48 11.24
CA ARG A 136 30.12 -14.33 12.41
C ARG A 136 30.62 -15.76 12.22
N ILE A 137 30.41 -16.35 11.04
CA ILE A 137 30.82 -17.73 10.72
C ILE A 137 32.34 -17.85 10.67
N LYS A 138 33.06 -16.84 10.14
CA LYS A 138 34.54 -16.81 10.16
C LYS A 138 35.18 -16.76 11.56
N ARG A 139 34.40 -16.54 12.62
CA ARG A 139 34.87 -16.39 14.00
C ARG A 139 34.63 -17.63 14.87
N THR A 140 33.97 -18.66 14.33
CA THR A 140 33.78 -19.99 14.98
C THR A 140 34.68 -20.99 14.27
#